data_AF-A0A645IPT9-F1
#
_entry.id   AF-A0A645IPT9-F1
#
_cell.length_a   1.000
_cell.length_b   1.000
_cell.length_c   1.000
_cell.angle_alpha   90.00
_cell.angle_beta   90.00
_cell.angle_gamma   90.00
#
_symmetry.space_group_name_H-M   'P 1'
#
loop_
_entity.id
_entity.type
_entity.pdbx_description
1 polymer ?
#
loop_
_entity_poly.entity_id
_entity_poly.type
_entity_poly.pdbx_seq_one_letter_code
_entity_poly.pdbx_strand_id
1 'polypeptide(L)'
;MRTGDIDTLVLGCTHYVFIKDELRKLLGPDVHIIDTGAPVARQTRRILVQRDTLTEESGQATLTGSLHLYTTGRLSALQAAAQRWLQLAPEHCSALPA
;
A
#
# COMPACT_ATOMS: atom_id res chain seq x y z
N MET A 1 -21.62 -0.46 24.95
CA MET A 1 -21.46 -0.56 23.49
C MET A 1 -22.26 -1.77 23.05
N ARG A 2 -23.29 -1.61 22.20
CA ARG A 2 -24.03 -2.76 21.68
C ARG A 2 -23.27 -3.32 20.48
N THR A 3 -23.36 -4.63 20.26
CA THR A 3 -22.80 -5.26 19.07
C THR A 3 -23.51 -4.70 17.84
N GLY A 4 -22.75 -4.09 16.91
CA GLY A 4 -23.29 -3.56 15.65
C GLY A 4 -23.34 -2.03 15.52
N ASP A 5 -22.92 -1.27 16.54
CA ASP A 5 -23.00 0.21 16.51
C ASP A 5 -21.79 0.92 15.85
N ILE A 6 -20.90 0.20 15.16
CA ILE A 6 -19.75 0.86 14.51
C ILE A 6 -20.22 1.61 13.25
N ASP A 7 -19.84 2.87 13.14
CA ASP A 7 -20.04 3.67 11.92
C ASP A 7 -18.78 3.70 11.04
N THR A 8 -17.64 3.29 11.60
CA THR A 8 -16.34 3.38 10.95
C THR A 8 -15.47 2.18 11.28
N LEU A 9 -14.87 1.58 10.26
CA LEU A 9 -13.86 0.53 10.36
C LEU A 9 -12.53 1.03 9.81
N VAL A 10 -11.51 1.06 10.68
CA VAL A 10 -10.12 1.32 10.26
C VAL A 10 -9.44 -0.01 9.93
N LEU A 11 -8.84 -0.10 8.74
CA LEU A 11 -8.04 -1.24 8.34
C LEU A 11 -6.65 -1.19 9.03
N GLY A 12 -6.59 -1.75 10.24
CA GLY A 12 -5.40 -1.72 11.10
C GLY A 12 -4.24 -2.63 10.66
N CYS A 13 -4.46 -3.51 9.69
CA CYS A 13 -3.41 -4.34 9.09
C CYS A 13 -3.31 -4.03 7.60
N THR A 14 -2.07 -3.91 7.09
CA THR A 14 -1.78 -3.63 5.67
C THR A 14 -2.34 -4.69 4.71
N HIS A 15 -2.64 -5.90 5.18
CA HIS A 15 -3.22 -6.97 4.36
C HIS A 15 -4.74 -6.82 4.15
N TYR A 16 -5.45 -6.10 5.01
CA TYR A 16 -6.91 -6.03 4.91
C TYR A 16 -7.43 -5.24 3.72
N VAL A 17 -6.56 -4.45 3.08
CA VAL A 17 -6.90 -3.77 1.82
C VAL A 17 -7.27 -4.77 0.72
N PHE A 18 -6.72 -5.99 0.76
CA PHE A 18 -7.00 -7.03 -0.24
C PHE A 18 -8.37 -7.69 -0.09
N ILE A 19 -9.05 -7.48 1.04
CA ILE A 19 -10.40 -8.00 1.31
C ILE A 19 -11.40 -6.87 1.56
N LYS A 20 -11.05 -5.63 1.18
CA LYS A 20 -11.86 -4.43 1.44
C LYS A 20 -13.26 -4.53 0.84
N ASP A 21 -13.36 -5.15 -0.33
CA ASP A 21 -14.64 -5.31 -1.04
C ASP A 21 -15.53 -6.36 -0.36
N GLU A 22 -14.95 -7.44 0.15
CA GLU A 22 -15.64 -8.45 0.97
C GLU A 22 -16.12 -7.83 2.29
N LEU A 23 -15.27 -7.06 2.96
CA LEU A 23 -15.64 -6.32 4.18
C LEU A 23 -16.78 -5.34 3.90
N ARG A 24 -16.74 -4.62 2.77
CA ARG A 24 -17.82 -3.71 2.36
C ARG A 24 -19.16 -4.44 2.18
N LYS A 25 -19.15 -5.62 1.57
CA LYS A 25 -20.36 -6.44 1.40
C LYS A 25 -20.96 -6.90 2.73
N LEU A 26 -20.12 -7.18 3.73
CA LEU A 26 -20.55 -7.64 5.05
C LEU A 26 -21.05 -6.49 5.95
N LEU A 27 -20.39 -5.33 5.89
CA LEU A 27 -20.66 -4.20 6.77
C LEU A 27 -21.79 -3.28 6.25
N GLY A 28 -22.07 -3.34 4.95
CA GLY A 28 -23.03 -2.45 4.31
C GLY A 28 -22.45 -1.06 3.99
N PRO A 29 -23.28 -0.20 3.37
CA PRO A 29 -22.85 1.12 2.91
C PRO A 29 -22.64 2.13 4.06
N ASP A 30 -23.33 1.94 5.18
CA ASP A 30 -23.36 2.90 6.30
C ASP A 30 -22.07 2.90 7.13
N VAL A 31 -21.26 1.83 7.02
CA VAL A 31 -19.95 1.77 7.67
C VAL A 31 -18.88 2.38 6.77
N HIS A 32 -18.25 3.43 7.24
CA HIS A 32 -17.11 4.05 6.58
C HIS A 32 -15.86 3.19 6.75
N ILE A 33 -15.20 2.80 5.65
CA ILE A 33 -13.95 2.02 5.70
C ILE A 33 -12.77 2.93 5.40
N ILE A 34 -11.85 3.05 6.35
CA ILE A 34 -10.61 3.82 6.24
C ILE A 34 -9.45 2.89 5.92
N ASP A 35 -8.80 3.08 4.76
CA ASP A 35 -7.47 2.53 4.51
C ASP A 35 -6.38 3.50 4.98
N THR A 36 -5.24 2.93 5.40
CA THR A 36 -4.12 3.67 5.97
C THR A 36 -3.00 3.94 4.97
N GLY A 37 -3.07 3.41 3.75
CA GLY A 37 -2.01 3.51 2.75
C GLY A 37 -1.79 4.94 2.26
N ALA A 38 -2.85 5.60 1.79
CA ALA A 38 -2.75 6.97 1.29
C ALA A 38 -2.39 8.00 2.39
N PRO A 39 -2.96 7.94 3.61
CA PRO A 39 -2.51 8.76 4.73
C PRO A 39 -1.02 8.60 5.04
N VAL A 40 -0.50 7.37 5.05
CA VAL A 40 0.94 7.09 5.28
C VAL A 40 1.78 7.71 4.17
N ALA A 41 1.42 7.53 2.89
CA ALA A 41 2.15 8.13 1.77
C ALA A 41 2.23 9.67 1.87
N ARG A 42 1.11 10.33 2.22
CA ARG A 42 1.09 11.78 2.45
C ARG A 42 1.96 12.21 3.62
N GLN A 43 2.04 11.38 4.67
CA GLN A 43 2.91 11.65 5.83
C GLN A 43 4.38 11.50 5.45
N THR A 44 4.73 10.47 4.68
CA THR A 44 6.09 10.28 4.14
C THR A 44 6.53 11.51 3.35
N ARG A 45 5.69 12.00 2.42
CA ARG A 45 6.00 13.23 1.65
C ARG A 45 6.23 14.44 2.57
N ARG A 46 5.36 14.66 3.57
CA ARG A 46 5.51 15.75 4.54
C ARG A 46 6.85 15.68 5.28
N ILE A 47 7.26 14.50 5.73
CA ILE A 47 8.54 14.29 6.40
C ILE A 47 9.72 14.56 5.44
N LEU A 48 9.65 14.10 4.19
CA LEU A 48 10.71 14.36 3.19
C LEU A 48 10.86 15.84 2.88
N VAL A 49 9.75 16.59 2.76
CA VAL A 49 9.78 18.06 2.60
C VAL A 49 10.41 18.73 3.82
N GLN A 50 10.00 18.35 5.04
CA GLN A 50 10.54 18.93 6.27
C GLN A 50 12.04 18.70 6.47
N ARG A 51 12.60 17.68 5.80
CA ARG A 51 14.02 17.33 5.89
C ARG A 51 14.82 17.84 4.70
N ASP A 52 14.20 18.57 3.76
CA ASP A 52 14.82 18.96 2.49
C ASP A 52 15.41 17.75 1.71
N THR A 53 14.79 16.57 1.85
CA THR A 53 15.19 15.32 1.18
C THR A 53 14.17 14.85 0.15
N LEU A 54 13.15 15.66 -0.16
CA LEU A 54 12.23 15.34 -1.24
C LEU A 54 12.94 15.57 -2.58
N THR A 55 13.01 14.53 -3.41
CA THR A 55 13.50 14.66 -4.79
C THR A 55 12.68 15.69 -5.56
N GLU A 56 13.35 16.55 -6.34
CA GLU A 56 12.69 17.57 -7.15
C GLU A 56 11.66 16.95 -8.11
N GLU A 57 10.43 17.45 -8.05
CA GLU A 57 9.39 17.14 -9.03
C GLU A 57 9.77 17.85 -10.33
N SER A 58 10.58 17.19 -11.16
CA SER A 58 10.86 17.65 -12.52
C SER A 58 9.51 17.79 -13.23
N GLY A 59 9.19 18.97 -13.76
CA GLY A 59 7.88 19.31 -14.36
C GLY A 59 7.45 18.48 -15.57
N GLN A 60 8.22 17.44 -15.91
CA GLN A 60 7.83 16.35 -16.79
C GLN A 60 7.83 15.09 -15.92
N ALA A 61 6.66 14.50 -15.70
CA ALA A 61 6.42 13.32 -14.88
C ALA A 61 7.06 12.04 -15.45
N THR A 62 8.36 12.06 -15.71
CA THR A 62 9.16 10.88 -15.94
C THR A 62 9.56 10.40 -14.56
N LEU A 63 8.91 9.33 -14.07
CA LEU A 63 9.30 8.67 -12.83
C LEU A 63 10.75 8.19 -12.98
N THR A 64 11.71 8.98 -12.50
CA THR A 64 13.16 8.66 -12.51
C THR A 64 13.58 7.72 -11.39
N GLY A 65 12.62 7.21 -10.60
CA GLY A 65 12.88 6.23 -9.55
C GLY A 65 12.85 4.80 -10.10
N SER A 66 13.87 4.01 -9.79
CA SER A 66 13.80 2.56 -9.90
C SER A 66 13.11 1.97 -8.68
N LEU A 67 12.13 1.09 -8.89
CA LEU A 67 11.48 0.32 -7.83
C LEU A 67 11.99 -1.11 -7.88
N HIS A 68 12.65 -1.56 -6.82
CA HIS A 68 13.08 -2.96 -6.66
C HIS A 68 12.48 -3.53 -5.37
N LEU A 69 11.90 -4.72 -5.45
CA LEU A 69 11.26 -5.40 -4.33
C LEU A 69 12.11 -6.58 -3.88
N TYR A 70 12.27 -6.73 -2.57
CA TYR A 70 13.04 -7.80 -1.96
C TYR A 70 12.15 -8.65 -1.05
N THR A 71 12.41 -9.96 -0.98
CA THR A 71 11.73 -10.88 -0.05
C THR A 71 12.72 -11.85 0.58
N THR A 72 12.50 -12.19 1.85
CA THR A 72 13.14 -13.32 2.54
C THR A 72 12.34 -14.63 2.38
N GLY A 73 11.16 -14.56 1.77
CA GLY A 73 10.28 -15.69 1.51
C GLY A 73 10.37 -16.19 0.06
N ARG A 74 9.25 -16.71 -0.46
CA ARG A 74 9.19 -17.23 -1.83
C ARG A 74 9.16 -16.09 -2.86
N LEU A 75 10.18 -16.02 -3.72
CA LEU A 75 10.25 -15.04 -4.80
C LEU A 75 9.01 -15.05 -5.71
N SER A 76 8.50 -16.24 -6.05
CA SER A 76 7.31 -16.37 -6.91
C SER A 76 6.06 -15.75 -6.31
N ALA A 77 5.92 -15.77 -4.98
CA ALA A 77 4.80 -15.12 -4.29
C ALA A 77 4.91 -13.59 -4.37
N LEU A 78 6.11 -13.05 -4.18
CA LEU A 78 6.36 -11.62 -4.34
C LEU A 78 6.12 -11.17 -5.78
N GLN A 79 6.62 -11.90 -6.77
CA GLN A 79 6.43 -11.58 -8.20
C GLN A 79 4.94 -11.57 -8.58
N ALA A 80 4.17 -12.56 -8.13
CA ALA A 80 2.73 -12.60 -8.38
C ALA A 80 1.99 -11.41 -7.73
N ALA A 81 2.35 -11.05 -6.50
CA ALA A 81 1.80 -9.90 -5.79
C ALA A 81 2.15 -8.57 -6.50
N ALA A 82 3.41 -8.39 -6.88
CA ALA A 82 3.91 -7.20 -7.55
C ALA A 82 3.21 -7.00 -8.91
N GLN A 83 3.09 -8.07 -9.70
CA GLN A 83 2.37 -8.01 -10.97
C GLN A 83 0.89 -7.67 -10.77
N ARG A 84 0.23 -8.29 -9.78
CA ARG A 84 -1.21 -8.12 -9.56
C ARG A 84 -1.57 -6.72 -9.07
N TRP A 85 -0.78 -6.14 -8.17
CA TRP A 85 -1.15 -4.90 -7.48
C TRP A 85 -0.39 -3.67 -7.93
N LEU A 86 0.85 -3.83 -8.41
CA LEU A 86 1.72 -2.73 -8.81
C LEU A 86 2.01 -2.70 -10.32
N GLN A 87 1.55 -3.71 -11.08
CA GLN A 87 1.85 -3.87 -12.51
C GLN A 87 3.36 -3.88 -12.78
N LEU A 88 4.14 -4.38 -11.81
CA LEU A 88 5.59 -4.38 -11.84
C LEU A 88 6.11 -5.73 -12.34
N ALA A 89 6.98 -5.68 -13.34
CA ALA A 89 7.49 -6.87 -13.99
C ALA A 89 8.44 -7.69 -13.08
N PRO A 90 8.52 -9.03 -13.24
CA PRO A 90 9.24 -9.92 -12.32
C PRO A 90 10.73 -9.64 -12.15
N GLU A 91 11.38 -8.99 -13.12
CA GLU A 91 12.79 -8.58 -13.06
C GLU A 91 13.10 -7.56 -11.97
N HIS A 92 12.09 -6.85 -11.48
CA HIS A 92 12.20 -5.89 -10.37
C HIS A 92 12.09 -6.57 -9.00
N CYS A 93 12.05 -7.89 -8.93
CA CYS A 93 11.91 -8.64 -7.69
C CYS A 93 13.12 -9.54 -7.46
N SER A 94 13.61 -9.63 -6.22
CA SER A 94 14.69 -10.55 -5.85
C SER A 94 14.48 -11.17 -4.49
N ALA A 95 14.91 -12.43 -4.33
CA ALA A 95 15.05 -13.02 -3.00
C ALA A 95 16.36 -12.51 -2.38
N LEU A 96 16.34 -12.21 -1.09
CA LEU A 96 17.57 -11.93 -0.36
C LEU A 96 18.34 -13.24 -0.12
N PRO A 97 19.69 -13.20 -0.12
CA PRO A 97 20.49 -14.34 0.32
C PRO A 97 20.08 -14.76 1.73
N ALA A 98 20.12 -16.07 1.99
CA ALA A 98 19.89 -16.63 3.33
C ALA A 98 21.05 -16.28 4.27
#